data_AF-A0A9E4Y7X9-F1
#
_entry.id   AF-A0A9E4Y7X9-F1
#
_cell.length_a   1.000
_cell.length_b   1.000
_cell.length_c   1.000
_cell.angle_alpha   90.00
_cell.angle_beta   90.00
_cell.angle_gamma   90.00
#
_symmetry.space_group_name_H-M   'P 1'
#
loop_
_entity.id
_entity.type
_entity.pdbx_description
1 polymer ?
#
loop_
_entity_poly.entity_id
_entity_poly.type
_entity_poly.pdbx_seq_one_letter_code
_entity_poly.pdbx_strand_id
1 'polypeptide(L)'
;AKVALATGAELAGTGICSGEGGMLAEEQAANSRYFYELASARFGYDEKLLTRVQAFHFKGGQAAKTGTGGHLPANKVVGKIAEVRGLPEGKPAVSPATFTDLATVSDFRNFSDRVRQVTGGIPIGFKISANHIEDDISFAVEAGADYIILDGRGGGTGAAPLIFRNNISVPTIAALARARRHLDELTRPDITLIVTGGLRTTPDFVKAMAMGADGVALANSAIQAVGCVGARICNTNNCPTGVATQNPELRARLNVEASAQQLARFLGASVDLMKVLARACGHNDLQKFDLNDLTTWKREMADLSGVRFGGVGASAS
;
A
#
# COMPACT_ATOMS: atom_id res chain seq x y z
N ALA A 1 4.64 14.61 8.85
CA ALA A 1 4.31 13.16 8.75
C ALA A 1 5.03 12.50 7.57
N LYS A 2 4.77 12.90 6.32
CA LYS A 2 5.42 12.34 5.12
C LYS A 2 6.94 12.22 5.24
N VAL A 3 7.64 13.30 5.59
CA VAL A 3 9.09 13.29 5.82
C VAL A 3 9.49 12.31 6.93
N ALA A 4 8.79 12.29 8.07
CA ALA A 4 9.08 11.36 9.16
C ALA A 4 8.91 9.88 8.74
N LEU A 5 7.88 9.58 7.93
CA LEU A 5 7.67 8.25 7.38
C LEU A 5 8.80 7.88 6.41
N ALA A 6 9.19 8.78 5.51
CA ALA A 6 10.25 8.55 4.55
C ALA A 6 11.61 8.31 5.24
N THR A 7 11.99 9.19 6.18
CA THR A 7 13.21 9.04 6.97
C THR A 7 13.21 7.76 7.80
N GLY A 8 12.10 7.45 8.48
CA GLY A 8 12.00 6.24 9.29
C GLY A 8 12.04 4.95 8.46
N ALA A 9 11.46 4.98 7.25
CA ALA A 9 11.56 3.88 6.30
C ALA A 9 13.00 3.70 5.79
N GLU A 10 13.73 4.78 5.51
CA GLU A 10 15.13 4.72 5.07
C GLU A 10 16.02 4.12 6.15
N LEU A 11 15.86 4.58 7.40
CA LEU A 11 16.57 4.03 8.56
C LEU A 11 16.31 2.53 8.77
N ALA A 12 15.11 2.05 8.40
CA ALA A 12 14.74 0.65 8.44
C ALA A 12 15.13 -0.14 7.18
N GLY A 13 15.73 0.51 6.18
CA GLY A 13 16.13 -0.10 4.92
C GLY A 13 14.96 -0.47 3.99
N THR A 14 13.80 0.19 4.11
CA THR A 14 12.61 -0.07 3.31
C THR A 14 12.14 1.16 2.53
N GLY A 15 11.20 0.94 1.60
CA GLY A 15 10.67 1.96 0.72
C GLY A 15 9.41 2.66 1.22
N ILE A 16 9.06 3.74 0.53
CA ILE A 16 7.84 4.51 0.76
C ILE A 16 7.19 4.91 -0.56
N CYS A 17 5.88 5.15 -0.54
CA CYS A 17 5.11 5.58 -1.71
C CYS A 17 4.67 7.05 -1.58
N SER A 18 4.73 7.79 -2.69
CA SER A 18 4.23 9.19 -2.77
C SER A 18 2.76 9.34 -2.42
N GLY A 19 1.97 8.31 -2.73
CA GLY A 19 0.52 8.37 -2.81
C GLY A 19 0.02 9.27 -3.94
N GLU A 20 -1.30 9.41 -4.00
CA GLU A 20 -2.06 10.13 -5.05
C GLU A 20 -1.83 11.66 -5.13
N GLY A 21 -1.01 12.22 -4.25
CA GLY A 21 -0.85 13.66 -4.09
C GLY A 21 0.34 14.26 -4.83
N GLY A 22 1.12 13.43 -5.53
CA GLY A 22 2.42 13.81 -6.07
C GLY A 22 3.57 13.63 -5.07
N MET A 23 4.79 13.76 -5.60
CA MET A 23 6.03 13.59 -4.87
C MET A 23 6.47 14.90 -4.25
N LEU A 24 6.70 14.92 -2.92
CA LEU A 24 7.32 16.08 -2.25
C LEU A 24 8.84 15.95 -2.32
N ALA A 25 9.55 17.04 -2.63
CA ALA A 25 11.00 17.02 -2.76
C ALA A 25 11.72 16.54 -1.49
N GLU A 26 11.33 17.03 -0.30
CA GLU A 26 11.93 16.59 0.96
C GLU A 26 11.57 15.15 1.32
N GLU A 27 10.39 14.67 0.91
CA GLU A 27 9.94 13.31 1.18
C GLU A 27 10.75 12.31 0.34
N GLN A 28 10.96 12.60 -0.95
CA GLN A 28 11.79 11.75 -1.80
C GLN A 28 13.27 11.84 -1.41
N ALA A 29 13.80 13.03 -1.10
CA ALA A 29 15.19 13.18 -0.68
C ALA A 29 15.52 12.40 0.61
N ALA A 30 14.50 12.11 1.44
CA ALA A 30 14.66 11.38 2.69
C ALA A 30 14.64 9.85 2.54
N ASN A 31 14.31 9.30 1.37
CA ASN A 31 14.25 7.85 1.15
C ASN A 31 14.71 7.45 -0.26
N SER A 32 15.71 6.58 -0.30
CA SER A 32 16.37 6.09 -1.52
C SER A 32 15.60 4.98 -2.25
N ARG A 33 14.48 4.51 -1.70
CA ARG A 33 13.62 3.42 -2.20
C ARG A 33 12.20 3.94 -2.40
N TYR A 34 12.05 4.85 -3.35
CA TYR A 34 10.82 5.62 -3.50
C TYR A 34 9.91 5.08 -4.61
N PHE A 35 8.64 4.87 -4.29
CA PHE A 35 7.60 4.38 -5.20
C PHE A 35 6.74 5.57 -5.63
N TYR A 36 6.60 5.77 -6.94
CA TYR A 36 5.78 6.85 -7.48
C TYR A 36 4.41 6.34 -7.93
N GLU A 37 3.37 6.86 -7.30
CA GLU A 37 1.99 6.45 -7.57
C GLU A 37 1.30 7.42 -8.53
N LEU A 38 0.78 6.91 -9.63
CA LEU A 38 -0.09 7.63 -10.54
C LEU A 38 -1.56 7.29 -10.25
N ALA A 39 -2.35 8.28 -9.88
CA ALA A 39 -3.81 8.16 -9.69
C ALA A 39 -4.59 8.86 -10.81
N SER A 40 -5.89 8.60 -10.89
CA SER A 40 -6.79 9.05 -11.97
C SER A 40 -6.78 10.55 -12.28
N ALA A 41 -6.60 11.39 -11.27
CA ALA A 41 -6.51 12.85 -11.45
C ALA A 41 -5.11 13.36 -11.82
N ARG A 42 -4.10 12.48 -11.81
CA ARG A 42 -2.70 12.80 -12.12
C ARG A 42 -2.12 13.97 -11.32
N PHE A 43 -2.65 14.21 -10.11
CA PHE A 43 -2.18 15.28 -9.26
C PHE A 43 -0.69 15.10 -8.92
N GLY A 44 0.10 16.11 -9.28
CA GLY A 44 1.54 16.12 -9.05
C GLY A 44 2.29 15.02 -9.79
N TYR A 45 1.73 14.47 -10.87
CA TYR A 45 2.48 13.70 -11.85
C TYR A 45 3.36 14.64 -12.69
N ASP A 46 4.66 14.38 -12.71
CA ASP A 46 5.61 15.02 -13.61
C ASP A 46 6.62 13.97 -14.07
N GLU A 47 6.71 13.78 -15.38
CA GLU A 47 7.61 12.81 -16.00
C GLU A 47 9.08 13.07 -15.64
N LYS A 48 9.47 14.32 -15.40
CA LYS A 48 10.83 14.70 -14.99
C LYS A 48 11.23 14.11 -13.64
N LEU A 49 10.25 13.72 -12.82
CA LEU A 49 10.48 13.14 -11.51
C LEU A 49 10.75 11.63 -11.57
N LEU A 50 10.45 10.97 -12.71
CA LEU A 50 10.62 9.53 -12.86
C LEU A 50 12.07 9.07 -12.68
N THR A 51 13.06 9.89 -13.05
CA THR A 51 14.48 9.55 -12.88
C THR A 51 14.94 9.53 -11.41
N ARG A 52 14.05 9.90 -10.46
CA ARG A 52 14.34 9.95 -9.02
C ARG A 52 13.71 8.83 -8.22
N VAL A 53 12.99 7.90 -8.85
CA VAL A 53 12.20 6.87 -8.16
C VAL A 53 12.66 5.47 -8.55
N GLN A 54 12.42 4.50 -7.68
CA GLN A 54 12.91 3.11 -7.83
C GLN A 54 11.80 2.17 -8.28
N ALA A 55 10.55 2.62 -8.23
CA ALA A 55 9.40 1.90 -8.75
C ALA A 55 8.30 2.90 -9.12
N PHE A 56 7.46 2.50 -10.06
CA PHE A 56 6.28 3.25 -10.45
C PHE A 56 5.07 2.33 -10.41
N HIS A 57 3.91 2.82 -9.95
CA HIS A 57 2.67 2.07 -10.11
C HIS A 57 1.46 2.93 -10.43
N PHE A 58 0.54 2.31 -11.15
CA PHE A 58 -0.81 2.82 -11.31
C PHE A 58 -1.63 2.51 -10.06
N LYS A 59 -2.42 3.47 -9.61
CA LYS A 59 -3.45 3.24 -8.61
C LYS A 59 -4.75 2.87 -9.31
N GLY A 60 -4.99 1.57 -9.44
CA GLY A 60 -6.27 1.01 -9.89
C GLY A 60 -7.35 1.02 -8.80
N GLY A 61 -6.97 1.01 -7.51
CA GLY A 61 -7.95 1.04 -6.42
C GLY A 61 -7.38 1.31 -5.03
N GLN A 62 -8.29 1.53 -4.07
CA GLN A 62 -8.00 1.58 -2.64
C GLN A 62 -9.19 1.00 -1.87
N ALA A 63 -8.96 0.03 -0.98
CA ALA A 63 -10.02 -0.77 -0.36
C ALA A 63 -11.07 0.06 0.39
N ALA A 64 -10.67 1.21 0.93
CA ALA A 64 -11.57 2.09 1.67
C ALA A 64 -12.60 2.84 0.78
N LYS A 65 -12.41 2.87 -0.55
CA LYS A 65 -13.23 3.63 -1.49
C LYS A 65 -13.09 3.19 -2.96
N THR A 66 -13.09 1.88 -3.21
CA THR A 66 -13.10 1.30 -4.56
C THR A 66 -14.21 1.89 -5.43
N GLY A 67 -13.94 2.10 -6.71
CA GLY A 67 -14.89 2.68 -7.67
C GLY A 67 -15.06 4.20 -7.54
N THR A 68 -14.27 4.86 -6.69
CA THR A 68 -14.28 6.32 -6.54
C THR A 68 -12.85 6.86 -6.51
N GLY A 69 -12.68 8.13 -6.86
CA GLY A 69 -11.38 8.79 -6.84
C GLY A 69 -10.90 9.25 -5.46
N GLY A 70 -9.66 9.72 -5.42
CA GLY A 70 -9.09 10.47 -4.31
C GLY A 70 -9.98 11.67 -3.93
N HIS A 71 -10.07 11.95 -2.63
CA HIS A 71 -10.79 13.11 -2.10
C HIS A 71 -9.92 13.80 -1.06
N LEU A 72 -9.63 15.09 -1.27
CA LEU A 72 -8.99 15.95 -0.29
C LEU A 72 -9.88 17.17 -0.04
N PRO A 73 -10.35 17.38 1.20
CA PRO A 73 -11.16 18.53 1.55
C PRO A 73 -10.47 19.87 1.24
N ALA A 74 -11.26 20.85 0.81
CA ALA A 74 -10.83 22.20 0.42
C ALA A 74 -9.90 22.86 1.45
N ASN A 75 -10.24 22.78 2.73
CA ASN A 75 -9.48 23.36 3.84
C ASN A 75 -8.08 22.71 4.05
N LYS A 76 -7.76 21.65 3.30
CA LYS A 76 -6.44 21.01 3.29
C LYS A 76 -5.66 21.29 2.00
N VAL A 77 -6.26 21.97 1.01
CA VAL A 77 -5.59 22.37 -0.23
C VAL A 77 -5.02 23.77 -0.02
N VAL A 78 -3.85 23.82 0.60
CA VAL A 78 -3.14 25.05 0.97
C VAL A 78 -1.63 24.89 0.79
N GLY A 79 -0.94 25.98 0.50
CA GLY A 79 0.51 26.06 0.32
C GLY A 79 1.05 24.99 -0.62
N LYS A 80 2.03 24.21 -0.12
CA LYS A 80 2.71 23.17 -0.90
C LYS A 80 1.78 22.12 -1.51
N ILE A 81 0.61 21.85 -0.91
CA ILE A 81 -0.35 20.91 -1.50
C ILE A 81 -0.98 21.50 -2.78
N ALA A 82 -1.32 22.78 -2.76
CA ALA A 82 -1.88 23.47 -3.93
C ALA A 82 -0.84 23.53 -5.05
N GLU A 83 0.40 23.89 -4.71
CA GLU A 83 1.55 23.93 -5.64
C GLU A 83 1.83 22.57 -6.30
N VAL A 84 2.07 21.53 -5.50
CA VAL A 84 2.44 20.20 -6.01
C VAL A 84 1.32 19.58 -6.84
N ARG A 85 0.05 19.91 -6.54
CA ARG A 85 -1.10 19.38 -7.28
C ARG A 85 -1.55 20.26 -8.43
N GLY A 86 -0.97 21.46 -8.61
CA GLY A 86 -1.42 22.43 -9.60
C GLY A 86 -2.87 22.89 -9.37
N LEU A 87 -3.31 23.00 -8.12
CA LEU A 87 -4.68 23.37 -7.75
C LEU A 87 -4.75 24.76 -7.13
N PRO A 88 -5.82 25.54 -7.37
CA PRO A 88 -6.08 26.75 -6.60
C PRO A 88 -6.32 26.42 -5.11
N GLU A 89 -5.75 27.23 -4.21
CA GLU A 89 -5.98 27.08 -2.78
C GLU A 89 -7.47 27.17 -2.42
N GLY A 90 -7.88 26.41 -1.40
CA GLY A 90 -9.27 26.41 -0.92
C GLY A 90 -10.27 25.71 -1.84
N LYS A 91 -9.85 25.10 -2.95
CA LYS A 91 -10.70 24.22 -3.76
C LYS A 91 -10.51 22.75 -3.36
N PRO A 92 -11.59 21.96 -3.23
CA PRO A 92 -11.45 20.54 -2.92
C PRO A 92 -10.81 19.81 -4.10
N ALA A 93 -9.90 18.86 -3.80
CA ALA A 93 -9.36 17.97 -4.82
C ALA A 93 -10.25 16.71 -4.91
N VAL A 94 -11.04 16.61 -5.97
CA VAL A 94 -11.88 15.44 -6.25
C VAL A 94 -11.34 14.77 -7.50
N SER A 95 -10.91 13.52 -7.39
CA SER A 95 -10.39 12.77 -8.53
C SER A 95 -11.53 12.03 -9.23
N PRO A 96 -11.46 11.87 -10.58
CA PRO A 96 -12.33 10.95 -11.29
C PRO A 96 -12.22 9.51 -10.75
N ALA A 97 -13.25 8.69 -10.95
CA ALA A 97 -13.23 7.29 -10.53
C ALA A 97 -12.21 6.44 -11.31
N THR A 98 -12.01 6.77 -12.59
CA THR A 98 -11.07 6.09 -13.51
C THR A 98 -10.16 7.12 -14.18
N PHE A 99 -9.07 6.65 -14.79
CA PHE A 99 -8.30 7.51 -15.69
C PHE A 99 -9.18 8.00 -16.84
N THR A 100 -8.98 9.26 -17.25
CA THR A 100 -9.75 9.86 -18.36
C THR A 100 -9.17 9.51 -19.72
N ASP A 101 -7.89 9.14 -19.76
CA ASP A 101 -7.10 8.93 -20.98
C ASP A 101 -6.41 7.56 -21.03
N LEU A 102 -6.68 6.68 -20.05
CA LEU A 102 -6.23 5.28 -20.05
C LEU A 102 -7.45 4.39 -19.81
N ALA A 103 -7.77 3.49 -20.74
CA ALA A 103 -8.94 2.61 -20.63
C ALA A 103 -8.64 1.13 -20.94
N THR A 104 -7.71 0.88 -21.85
CA THR A 104 -7.40 -0.47 -22.35
C THR A 104 -6.05 -0.96 -21.85
N VAL A 105 -5.82 -2.28 -21.87
CA VAL A 105 -4.52 -2.88 -21.56
C VAL A 105 -3.39 -2.20 -22.34
N SER A 106 -3.61 -1.91 -23.63
CA SER A 106 -2.63 -1.24 -24.50
C SER A 106 -2.31 0.18 -24.04
N ASP A 107 -3.29 0.94 -23.54
CA ASP A 107 -3.03 2.30 -23.04
C ASP A 107 -2.09 2.27 -21.82
N PHE A 108 -2.39 1.37 -20.87
CA PHE A 108 -1.55 1.18 -19.69
C PHE A 108 -0.18 0.64 -20.06
N ARG A 109 -0.09 -0.32 -20.98
CA ARG A 109 1.19 -0.86 -21.47
C ARG A 109 2.05 0.22 -22.13
N ASN A 110 1.48 1.04 -23.01
CA ASN A 110 2.20 2.14 -23.64
C ASN A 110 2.73 3.15 -22.61
N PHE A 111 1.96 3.42 -21.56
CA PHE A 111 2.41 4.28 -20.46
C PHE A 111 3.54 3.62 -19.66
N SER A 112 3.40 2.33 -19.33
CA SER A 112 4.44 1.52 -18.68
C SER A 112 5.75 1.56 -19.48
N ASP A 113 5.67 1.36 -20.80
CA ASP A 113 6.82 1.38 -21.70
C ASP A 113 7.47 2.76 -21.74
N ARG A 114 6.68 3.85 -21.72
CA ARG A 114 7.20 5.21 -21.61
C ARG A 114 7.96 5.42 -20.30
N VAL A 115 7.40 4.97 -19.17
CA VAL A 115 8.08 5.05 -17.87
C VAL A 115 9.40 4.30 -17.91
N ARG A 116 9.42 3.06 -18.43
CA ARG A 116 10.66 2.28 -18.58
C ARG A 116 11.68 2.98 -19.47
N GLN A 117 11.24 3.56 -20.59
CA GLN A 117 12.11 4.30 -21.50
C GLN A 117 12.79 5.50 -20.82
N VAL A 118 12.04 6.26 -20.02
CA VAL A 118 12.56 7.44 -19.30
C VAL A 118 13.51 7.05 -18.16
N THR A 119 13.24 5.92 -17.52
CA THR A 119 13.89 5.52 -16.25
C THR A 119 15.03 4.53 -16.42
N GLY A 120 15.20 3.96 -17.62
CA GLY A 120 16.11 2.84 -17.83
C GLY A 120 15.57 1.50 -17.34
N GLY A 121 14.26 1.38 -17.12
CA GLY A 121 13.60 0.10 -16.85
C GLY A 121 13.26 -0.19 -15.39
N ILE A 122 12.92 0.82 -14.57
CA ILE A 122 12.42 0.58 -13.21
C ILE A 122 11.16 -0.29 -13.24
N PRO A 123 10.87 -1.04 -12.15
CA PRO A 123 9.68 -1.88 -12.08
C PRO A 123 8.38 -1.06 -12.15
N ILE A 124 7.42 -1.63 -12.86
CA ILE A 124 6.06 -1.12 -13.02
C ILE A 124 5.11 -1.97 -12.20
N GLY A 125 4.21 -1.36 -11.44
CA GLY A 125 3.22 -2.09 -10.67
C GLY A 125 1.81 -1.54 -10.75
N PHE A 126 0.91 -2.27 -10.12
CA PHE A 126 -0.49 -1.89 -9.98
C PHE A 126 -0.93 -2.06 -8.54
N LYS A 127 -1.45 -0.98 -7.95
CA LYS A 127 -2.15 -1.05 -6.68
C LYS A 127 -3.63 -1.22 -6.94
N ILE A 128 -4.16 -2.39 -6.57
CA ILE A 128 -5.54 -2.78 -6.80
C ILE A 128 -6.24 -3.03 -5.47
N SER A 129 -7.51 -2.64 -5.38
CA SER A 129 -8.34 -2.99 -4.22
C SER A 129 -8.97 -4.35 -4.41
N ALA A 130 -8.96 -5.20 -3.39
CA ALA A 130 -9.46 -6.56 -3.47
C ALA A 130 -10.99 -6.63 -3.73
N ASN A 131 -11.40 -6.63 -5.01
CA ASN A 131 -12.78 -6.77 -5.46
C ASN A 131 -12.86 -7.81 -6.59
N HIS A 132 -12.59 -7.42 -7.84
CA HIS A 132 -12.46 -8.33 -8.97
C HIS A 132 -11.02 -8.83 -9.09
N ILE A 133 -10.55 -9.51 -8.04
CA ILE A 133 -9.11 -9.79 -7.81
C ILE A 133 -8.44 -10.45 -9.02
N GLU A 134 -9.04 -11.51 -9.55
CA GLU A 134 -8.48 -12.31 -10.63
C GLU A 134 -8.45 -11.52 -11.95
N ASP A 135 -9.54 -10.82 -12.27
CA ASP A 135 -9.64 -9.98 -13.47
C ASP A 135 -8.67 -8.79 -13.42
N ASP A 136 -8.60 -8.11 -12.28
CA ASP A 136 -7.74 -6.95 -12.05
C ASP A 136 -6.25 -7.35 -12.10
N ILE A 137 -5.88 -8.51 -11.55
CA ILE A 137 -4.51 -9.05 -11.66
C ILE A 137 -4.20 -9.41 -13.11
N SER A 138 -5.10 -10.12 -13.79
CA SER A 138 -4.90 -10.50 -15.19
C SER A 138 -4.69 -9.27 -16.08
N PHE A 139 -5.52 -8.24 -15.89
CA PHE A 139 -5.36 -6.97 -16.58
C PHE A 139 -3.98 -6.34 -16.32
N ALA A 140 -3.57 -6.26 -15.05
CA ALA A 140 -2.29 -5.64 -14.67
C ALA A 140 -1.10 -6.40 -15.25
N VAL A 141 -1.12 -7.73 -15.19
CA VAL A 141 -0.07 -8.59 -15.77
C VAL A 141 0.00 -8.40 -17.28
N GLU A 142 -1.16 -8.36 -17.96
CA GLU A 142 -1.21 -8.10 -19.40
C GLU A 142 -0.69 -6.68 -19.72
N ALA A 143 -0.99 -5.69 -18.88
CA ALA A 143 -0.52 -4.31 -19.02
C ALA A 143 0.97 -4.09 -18.70
N GLY A 144 1.71 -5.16 -18.37
CA GLY A 144 3.15 -5.14 -18.17
C GLY A 144 3.60 -4.90 -16.73
N ALA A 145 2.79 -5.28 -15.75
CA ALA A 145 3.18 -5.27 -14.35
C ALA A 145 4.37 -6.21 -14.07
N ASP A 146 5.22 -5.78 -13.14
CA ASP A 146 6.26 -6.55 -12.45
C ASP A 146 5.85 -6.81 -10.98
N TYR A 147 4.98 -5.98 -10.42
CA TYR A 147 4.47 -6.18 -9.06
C TYR A 147 3.01 -5.72 -8.90
N ILE A 148 2.32 -6.37 -7.96
CA ILE A 148 0.95 -6.04 -7.56
C ILE A 148 0.95 -5.62 -6.09
N ILE A 149 0.28 -4.52 -5.77
CA ILE A 149 -0.07 -4.17 -4.39
C ILE A 149 -1.56 -4.46 -4.20
N LEU A 150 -1.90 -5.59 -3.57
CA LEU A 150 -3.27 -5.98 -3.26
C LEU A 150 -3.72 -5.33 -1.93
N ASP A 151 -4.68 -4.42 -2.02
CA ASP A 151 -5.26 -3.72 -0.86
C ASP A 151 -6.56 -4.40 -0.42
N GLY A 152 -6.48 -5.18 0.66
CA GLY A 152 -7.63 -5.85 1.28
C GLY A 152 -8.45 -4.94 2.20
N ARG A 153 -9.65 -5.41 2.59
CA ARG A 153 -10.49 -4.67 3.54
C ARG A 153 -9.76 -4.43 4.87
N GLY A 154 -9.82 -3.20 5.36
CA GLY A 154 -9.04 -2.73 6.50
C GLY A 154 -7.97 -1.70 6.10
N GLY A 155 -7.86 -1.36 4.81
CA GLY A 155 -7.07 -0.23 4.31
C GLY A 155 -7.49 1.11 4.94
N GLY A 156 -6.50 1.98 5.18
CA GLY A 156 -6.70 3.32 5.72
C GLY A 156 -7.15 4.34 4.68
N THR A 157 -7.72 5.46 5.14
CA THR A 157 -8.00 6.61 4.27
C THR A 157 -8.04 7.90 5.08
N GLY A 158 -7.58 9.00 4.48
CA GLY A 158 -7.74 10.34 5.05
C GLY A 158 -9.17 10.87 4.93
N ALA A 159 -9.89 10.48 3.87
CA ALA A 159 -11.28 10.83 3.61
C ALA A 159 -11.94 9.82 2.64
N ALA A 160 -13.08 9.27 3.04
CA ALA A 160 -13.96 8.44 2.23
C ALA A 160 -15.38 8.47 2.82
N PRO A 161 -16.43 8.32 1.98
CA PRO A 161 -17.78 8.09 2.50
C PRO A 161 -17.86 6.80 3.32
N LEU A 162 -18.65 6.83 4.41
CA LEU A 162 -18.75 5.72 5.35
C LEU A 162 -19.32 4.45 4.71
N ILE A 163 -20.26 4.61 3.77
CA ILE A 163 -20.88 3.49 3.05
C ILE A 163 -19.84 2.66 2.31
N PHE A 164 -18.89 3.29 1.62
CA PHE A 164 -17.79 2.59 0.96
C PHE A 164 -16.85 1.97 1.99
N ARG A 165 -16.30 2.79 2.89
CA ARG A 165 -15.27 2.37 3.84
C ARG A 165 -15.66 1.15 4.67
N ASN A 166 -16.93 1.06 5.06
CA ASN A 166 -17.40 0.01 5.98
C ASN A 166 -17.92 -1.25 5.27
N ASN A 167 -18.26 -1.20 3.97
CA ASN A 167 -19.07 -2.24 3.34
C ASN A 167 -18.49 -2.86 2.06
N ILE A 168 -17.35 -2.40 1.57
CA ILE A 168 -16.74 -2.92 0.32
C ILE A 168 -15.42 -3.65 0.57
N SER A 169 -14.91 -4.27 -0.50
CA SER A 169 -13.65 -5.03 -0.57
C SER A 169 -13.64 -6.34 0.22
N VAL A 170 -12.89 -7.30 -0.32
CA VAL A 170 -12.66 -8.62 0.27
C VAL A 170 -11.68 -8.49 1.46
N PRO A 171 -11.93 -9.16 2.59
CA PRO A 171 -10.97 -9.22 3.70
C PRO A 171 -9.59 -9.73 3.28
N THR A 172 -8.53 -9.12 3.82
CA THR A 172 -7.13 -9.33 3.39
C THR A 172 -6.70 -10.80 3.31
N ILE A 173 -7.06 -11.65 4.28
CA ILE A 173 -6.68 -13.08 4.28
C ILE A 173 -7.30 -13.81 3.08
N ALA A 174 -8.60 -13.65 2.85
CA ALA A 174 -9.29 -14.29 1.72
C ALA A 174 -8.83 -13.68 0.37
N ALA A 175 -8.57 -12.37 0.36
CA ALA A 175 -8.06 -11.69 -0.83
C ALA A 175 -6.67 -12.20 -1.24
N LEU A 176 -5.77 -12.35 -0.28
CA LEU A 176 -4.41 -12.83 -0.50
C LEU A 176 -4.40 -14.26 -1.04
N ALA A 177 -5.20 -15.16 -0.43
CA ALA A 177 -5.29 -16.54 -0.88
C ALA A 177 -5.77 -16.64 -2.34
N ARG A 178 -6.80 -15.86 -2.71
CA ARG A 178 -7.28 -15.77 -4.09
C ARG A 178 -6.22 -15.23 -5.05
N ALA A 179 -5.56 -14.13 -4.68
CA ALA A 179 -4.53 -13.52 -5.52
C ALA A 179 -3.33 -14.43 -5.73
N ARG A 180 -2.83 -15.10 -4.68
CA ARG A 180 -1.70 -16.02 -4.79
C ARG A 180 -2.04 -17.18 -5.70
N ARG A 181 -3.18 -17.84 -5.47
CA ARG A 181 -3.66 -18.93 -6.32
C ARG A 181 -3.76 -18.50 -7.78
N HIS A 182 -4.36 -17.34 -8.05
CA HIS A 182 -4.51 -16.83 -9.41
C HIS A 182 -3.15 -16.59 -10.08
N LEU A 183 -2.21 -15.94 -9.38
CA LEU A 183 -0.85 -15.73 -9.90
C LEU A 183 -0.10 -17.05 -10.16
N ASP A 184 -0.32 -18.08 -9.36
CA ASP A 184 0.30 -19.42 -9.56
C ASP A 184 -0.28 -20.15 -10.77
N GLU A 185 -1.53 -19.85 -11.15
CA GLU A 185 -2.17 -20.34 -12.37
C GLU A 185 -1.67 -19.59 -13.63
N LEU A 186 -1.07 -18.40 -13.48
CA LEU A 186 -0.47 -17.65 -14.59
C LEU A 186 0.96 -18.11 -14.90
N THR A 187 1.37 -17.97 -16.17
CA THR A 187 2.75 -18.25 -16.62
C THR A 187 3.72 -17.08 -16.35
N ARG A 188 3.57 -16.41 -15.19
CA ARG A 188 4.34 -15.21 -14.78
C ARG A 188 4.81 -15.31 -13.31
N PRO A 189 5.70 -16.26 -12.98
CA PRO A 189 6.20 -16.45 -11.61
C PRO A 189 7.11 -15.30 -11.13
N ASP A 190 7.50 -14.40 -12.03
CA ASP A 190 8.32 -13.22 -11.77
C ASP A 190 7.55 -12.06 -11.12
N ILE A 191 6.20 -12.14 -11.05
CA ILE A 191 5.38 -11.09 -10.47
C ILE A 191 5.48 -11.10 -8.95
N THR A 192 5.92 -9.96 -8.39
CA THR A 192 5.96 -9.75 -6.94
C THR A 192 4.56 -9.39 -6.40
N LEU A 193 4.05 -10.15 -5.45
CA LEU A 193 2.79 -9.87 -4.75
C LEU A 193 3.04 -9.18 -3.40
N ILE A 194 2.75 -7.88 -3.33
CA ILE A 194 2.73 -7.11 -2.09
C ILE A 194 1.29 -7.02 -1.58
N VAL A 195 1.07 -7.29 -0.29
CA VAL A 195 -0.28 -7.18 0.32
C VAL A 195 -0.36 -6.07 1.34
N THR A 196 -1.51 -5.41 1.41
CA THR A 196 -1.86 -4.43 2.43
C THR A 196 -3.33 -4.54 2.85
N GLY A 197 -3.73 -3.72 3.82
CA GLY A 197 -5.07 -3.72 4.41
C GLY A 197 -5.10 -4.46 5.74
N GLY A 198 -5.24 -3.72 6.84
CA GLY A 198 -5.44 -4.30 8.18
C GLY A 198 -4.22 -4.94 8.86
N LEU A 199 -3.05 -4.98 8.20
CA LEU A 199 -1.81 -5.51 8.76
C LEU A 199 -1.23 -4.55 9.80
N ARG A 200 -1.10 -5.00 11.06
CA ARG A 200 -0.78 -4.11 12.19
C ARG A 200 0.42 -4.57 13.01
N THR A 201 0.57 -5.87 13.15
CA THR A 201 1.51 -6.49 14.09
C THR A 201 2.38 -7.54 13.39
N THR A 202 3.51 -7.89 13.98
CA THR A 202 4.42 -8.92 13.46
C THR A 202 3.72 -10.22 13.05
N PRO A 203 2.79 -10.80 13.85
CA PRO A 203 2.09 -12.01 13.43
C PRO A 203 1.23 -11.81 12.18
N ASP A 204 0.69 -10.62 11.93
CA ASP A 204 -0.05 -10.33 10.70
C ASP A 204 0.90 -10.38 9.49
N PHE A 205 2.12 -9.86 9.64
CA PHE A 205 3.12 -9.81 8.58
C PHE A 205 3.61 -11.21 8.23
N VAL A 206 3.97 -12.02 9.24
CA VAL A 206 4.40 -13.41 9.02
C VAL A 206 3.30 -14.23 8.37
N LYS A 207 2.04 -14.10 8.82
CA LYS A 207 0.92 -14.81 8.19
C LYS A 207 0.72 -14.41 6.74
N ALA A 208 0.84 -13.13 6.42
CA ALA A 208 0.77 -12.67 5.03
C ALA A 208 1.89 -13.27 4.17
N MET A 209 3.14 -13.25 4.64
CA MET A 209 4.26 -13.86 3.93
C MET A 209 4.05 -15.38 3.74
N ALA A 210 3.67 -16.10 4.80
CA ALA A 210 3.39 -17.55 4.77
C ALA A 210 2.23 -17.94 3.84
N MET A 211 1.29 -17.02 3.61
CA MET A 211 0.20 -17.19 2.65
C MET A 211 0.59 -16.85 1.19
N GLY A 212 1.87 -16.55 0.93
CA GLY A 212 2.41 -16.34 -0.41
C GLY A 212 2.54 -14.88 -0.84
N ALA A 213 2.47 -13.92 0.08
CA ALA A 213 2.90 -12.56 -0.22
C ALA A 213 4.44 -12.48 -0.25
N ASP A 214 4.99 -11.80 -1.25
CA ASP A 214 6.43 -11.51 -1.36
C ASP A 214 6.83 -10.29 -0.52
N GLY A 215 5.85 -9.47 -0.13
CA GLY A 215 6.05 -8.33 0.76
C GLY A 215 4.75 -7.83 1.39
N VAL A 216 4.90 -7.01 2.43
CA VAL A 216 3.78 -6.34 3.10
C VAL A 216 3.96 -4.83 3.06
N ALA A 217 2.90 -4.10 2.72
CA ALA A 217 2.87 -2.64 2.80
C ALA A 217 2.05 -2.19 4.00
N LEU A 218 2.59 -1.26 4.78
CA LEU A 218 1.99 -0.80 6.04
C LEU A 218 1.42 0.61 5.90
N ALA A 219 0.17 0.79 6.33
CA ALA A 219 -0.49 2.09 6.39
C ALA A 219 -0.74 2.50 7.84
N ASN A 220 -1.81 1.99 8.45
CA ASN A 220 -2.27 2.42 9.77
C ASN A 220 -1.22 2.22 10.89
N SER A 221 -0.56 1.06 10.92
CA SER A 221 0.49 0.78 11.91
C SER A 221 1.70 1.71 11.76
N ALA A 222 2.13 1.98 10.51
CA ALA A 222 3.23 2.91 10.25
C ALA A 222 2.88 4.35 10.66
N ILE A 223 1.67 4.83 10.34
CA ILE A 223 1.25 6.18 10.78
C ILE A 223 1.06 6.28 12.30
N GLN A 224 0.69 5.19 12.97
CA GLN A 224 0.63 5.12 14.43
C GLN A 224 2.01 5.14 15.05
N ALA A 225 2.98 4.45 14.45
CA ALA A 225 4.38 4.47 14.90
C ALA A 225 4.99 5.88 14.83
N VAL A 226 4.58 6.73 13.88
CA VAL A 226 5.00 8.15 13.83
C VAL A 226 4.12 9.10 14.65
N GLY A 227 3.18 8.60 15.48
CA GLY A 227 2.42 9.43 16.42
C GLY A 227 0.93 9.61 16.13
N CYS A 228 0.33 8.85 15.21
CA CYS A 228 -1.13 8.84 15.08
C CYS A 228 -1.78 8.17 16.30
N VAL A 229 -2.72 8.86 16.95
CA VAL A 229 -3.48 8.35 18.11
C VAL A 229 -4.80 7.68 17.73
N GLY A 230 -5.06 7.47 16.43
CA GLY A 230 -6.30 6.85 15.98
C GLY A 230 -7.55 7.71 16.18
N ALA A 231 -7.41 9.05 16.21
CA ALA A 231 -8.52 9.98 16.43
C ALA A 231 -9.62 9.95 15.35
N ARG A 232 -9.34 9.40 14.16
CA ARG A 232 -10.29 9.23 13.03
C ARG A 232 -10.98 10.52 12.55
N ILE A 233 -10.33 11.67 12.74
CA ILE A 233 -10.77 12.99 12.26
C ILE A 233 -9.83 13.54 11.16
N CYS A 234 -9.19 12.65 10.40
CA CYS A 234 -8.17 13.01 9.40
C CYS A 234 -8.70 13.98 8.31
N ASN A 235 -10.00 13.90 8.02
CA ASN A 235 -10.71 14.73 7.05
C ASN A 235 -11.01 16.14 7.55
N THR A 236 -11.01 16.40 8.87
CA THR A 236 -11.45 17.70 9.43
C THR A 236 -10.35 18.75 9.45
N ASN A 237 -9.10 18.35 9.16
CA ASN A 237 -7.90 19.15 9.35
C ASN A 237 -7.50 19.40 10.83
N ASN A 238 -8.17 18.76 11.80
CA ASN A 238 -7.91 18.97 13.23
C ASN A 238 -7.14 17.81 13.89
N CYS A 239 -6.20 17.20 13.17
CA CYS A 239 -5.41 16.08 13.72
C CYS A 239 -4.62 16.54 14.96
N PRO A 240 -4.85 15.94 16.15
CA PRO A 240 -4.32 16.48 17.40
C PRO A 240 -2.81 16.33 17.54
N THR A 241 -2.20 15.42 16.77
CA THR A 241 -0.77 15.09 16.81
C THR A 241 0.00 15.55 15.57
N GLY A 242 -0.60 16.40 14.72
CA GLY A 242 0.11 16.95 13.57
C GLY A 242 0.33 15.98 12.40
N VAL A 243 -0.21 14.76 12.46
CA VAL A 243 -0.02 13.74 11.41
C VAL A 243 -0.82 14.05 10.14
N ALA A 244 -2.14 14.27 10.28
CA ALA A 244 -3.07 14.39 9.15
C ALA A 244 -3.72 15.77 9.04
N THR A 245 -2.94 16.83 9.19
CA THR A 245 -3.41 18.24 9.19
C THR A 245 -2.45 19.15 8.40
N GLN A 246 -3.00 20.23 7.85
CA GLN A 246 -2.30 21.35 7.24
C GLN A 246 -2.30 22.61 8.11
N ASN A 247 -2.98 22.59 9.26
CA ASN A 247 -2.92 23.69 10.23
C ASN A 247 -1.48 23.80 10.79
N PRO A 248 -0.80 24.96 10.65
CA PRO A 248 0.58 25.13 11.10
C PRO A 248 0.81 24.82 12.59
N GLU A 249 -0.11 25.26 13.46
CA GLU A 249 -0.01 25.05 14.91
C GLU A 249 -0.11 23.56 15.27
N LEU A 250 -1.00 22.84 14.59
CA LEU A 250 -1.14 21.40 14.81
C LEU A 250 0.03 20.62 14.21
N ARG A 251 0.54 21.04 13.05
CA ARG A 251 1.73 20.44 12.41
C ARG A 251 2.97 20.56 13.28
N ALA A 252 3.14 21.68 13.99
CA ALA A 252 4.26 21.90 14.90
C ALA A 252 4.31 20.89 16.07
N ARG A 253 3.20 20.19 16.36
CA ARG A 253 3.15 19.16 17.41
C ARG A 253 3.87 17.86 17.03
N LEU A 254 4.14 17.64 15.74
CA LEU A 254 4.83 16.45 15.27
C LEU A 254 6.34 16.69 15.23
N ASN A 255 7.09 16.08 16.15
CA ASN A 255 8.54 16.03 16.06
C ASN A 255 8.96 15.01 14.97
N VAL A 256 9.44 15.51 13.83
CA VAL A 256 9.77 14.69 12.64
C VAL A 256 10.86 13.67 12.94
N GLU A 257 11.96 14.09 13.58
CA GLU A 257 13.11 13.22 13.86
C GLU A 257 12.75 12.11 14.85
N ALA A 258 12.11 12.47 15.97
CA ALA A 258 11.69 11.50 16.97
C ALA A 258 10.68 10.50 16.38
N SER A 259 9.75 10.98 15.54
CA SER A 259 8.76 10.14 14.87
C SER A 259 9.40 9.19 13.85
N ALA A 260 10.40 9.65 13.09
CA ALA A 260 11.17 8.80 12.18
C ALA A 260 11.89 7.68 12.92
N GLN A 261 12.53 8.00 14.05
CA GLN A 261 13.18 7.01 14.91
C GLN A 261 12.19 6.01 15.53
N GLN A 262 10.98 6.46 15.88
CA GLN A 262 9.92 5.55 16.36
C GLN A 262 9.48 4.57 15.28
N LEU A 263 9.30 5.04 14.04
CA LEU A 263 8.99 4.16 12.91
C LEU A 263 10.12 3.17 12.64
N ALA A 264 11.37 3.64 12.60
CA ALA A 264 12.54 2.79 12.37
C ALA A 264 12.63 1.68 13.43
N ARG A 265 12.43 2.01 14.71
CA ARG A 265 12.36 1.02 15.79
C ARG A 265 11.19 0.04 15.62
N PHE A 266 10.01 0.52 15.27
CA PHE A 266 8.85 -0.35 15.04
C PHE A 266 9.09 -1.36 13.91
N LEU A 267 9.62 -0.90 12.78
CA LEU A 267 9.93 -1.75 11.63
C LEU A 267 11.07 -2.73 11.95
N GLY A 268 12.16 -2.24 12.55
CA GLY A 268 13.30 -3.07 12.96
C GLY A 268 12.90 -4.16 13.95
N ALA A 269 12.18 -3.81 15.02
CA ALA A 269 11.68 -4.76 16.00
C ALA A 269 10.69 -5.76 15.37
N SER A 270 9.86 -5.32 14.42
CA SER A 270 8.97 -6.23 13.68
C SER A 270 9.79 -7.26 12.91
N VAL A 271 10.81 -6.83 12.15
CA VAL A 271 11.68 -7.73 11.39
C VAL A 271 12.44 -8.69 12.32
N ASP A 272 12.93 -8.24 13.46
CA ASP A 272 13.61 -9.13 14.42
C ASP A 272 12.67 -10.19 15.00
N LEU A 273 11.42 -9.83 15.31
CA LEU A 273 10.41 -10.81 15.72
C LEU A 273 10.01 -11.75 14.57
N MET A 274 9.98 -11.28 13.32
CA MET A 274 9.78 -12.15 12.15
C MET A 274 10.92 -13.18 12.03
N LYS A 275 12.17 -12.78 12.26
CA LYS A 275 13.32 -13.71 12.26
C LYS A 275 13.19 -14.78 13.35
N VAL A 276 12.66 -14.43 14.53
CA VAL A 276 12.39 -15.40 15.60
C VAL A 276 11.38 -16.45 15.13
N LEU A 277 10.28 -16.01 14.50
CA LEU A 277 9.27 -16.92 13.95
C LEU A 277 9.83 -17.78 12.80
N ALA A 278 10.61 -17.19 11.89
CA ALA A 278 11.24 -17.92 10.79
C ALA A 278 12.14 -19.05 11.31
N ARG A 279 12.98 -18.77 12.30
CA ARG A 279 13.84 -19.79 12.93
C ARG A 279 13.03 -20.88 13.62
N ALA A 280 11.91 -20.54 14.26
CA ALA A 280 11.02 -21.52 14.89
C ALA A 280 10.37 -22.47 13.87
N CYS A 281 10.13 -21.97 12.65
CA CYS A 281 9.67 -22.75 11.50
C CYS A 281 10.80 -23.51 10.77
N GLY A 282 12.06 -23.36 11.17
CA GLY A 282 13.21 -23.97 10.50
C GLY A 282 13.72 -23.20 9.27
N HIS A 283 13.27 -21.96 9.07
CA HIS A 283 13.65 -21.11 7.95
C HIS A 283 14.86 -20.24 8.30
N ASN A 284 15.74 -20.04 7.31
CA ASN A 284 16.88 -19.13 7.39
C ASN A 284 16.69 -17.83 6.59
N ASP A 285 15.54 -17.67 5.95
CA ASP A 285 15.14 -16.49 5.18
C ASP A 285 13.63 -16.21 5.39
N LEU A 286 13.21 -14.94 5.38
CA LEU A 286 11.80 -14.56 5.55
C LEU A 286 10.94 -14.91 4.33
N GLN A 287 11.54 -15.08 3.14
CA GLN A 287 10.85 -15.50 1.92
C GLN A 287 10.51 -17.00 1.91
N LYS A 288 11.02 -17.77 2.88
CA LYS A 288 10.77 -19.22 2.98
C LYS A 288 9.52 -19.57 3.78
N PHE A 289 8.85 -18.59 4.37
CA PHE A 289 7.55 -18.84 4.99
C PHE A 289 6.59 -19.41 3.95
N ASP A 290 5.86 -20.45 4.33
CA ASP A 290 4.89 -21.11 3.46
C ASP A 290 3.63 -21.57 4.24
N LEU A 291 2.66 -22.15 3.53
CA LEU A 291 1.40 -22.57 4.12
C LEU A 291 1.55 -23.68 5.19
N ASN A 292 2.65 -24.43 5.20
CA ASN A 292 2.91 -25.45 6.23
C ASN A 292 3.29 -24.83 7.59
N ASP A 293 3.68 -23.55 7.61
CA ASP A 293 3.93 -22.79 8.85
C ASP A 293 2.64 -22.35 9.55
N LEU A 294 1.50 -22.52 8.88
CA LEU A 294 0.20 -22.09 9.36
C LEU A 294 -0.73 -23.28 9.61
N THR A 295 -1.54 -23.15 10.65
CA THR A 295 -2.70 -24.01 10.88
C THR A 295 -3.86 -23.19 11.39
N THR A 296 -5.07 -23.66 11.10
CA THR A 296 -6.31 -23.06 11.63
C THR A 296 -7.20 -24.14 12.22
N TRP A 297 -7.85 -23.83 13.33
CA TRP A 297 -8.91 -24.67 13.92
C TRP A 297 -10.31 -24.27 13.44
N LYS A 298 -10.41 -23.24 12.58
CA LYS A 298 -11.67 -22.78 11.97
C LYS A 298 -11.75 -23.32 10.54
N ARG A 299 -12.80 -24.10 10.25
CA ARG A 299 -12.97 -24.76 8.95
C ARG A 299 -13.19 -23.74 7.84
N GLU A 300 -14.03 -22.74 8.09
CA GLU A 300 -14.32 -21.67 7.14
C GLU A 300 -13.06 -20.90 6.78
N MET A 301 -12.12 -20.74 7.72
CA MET A 301 -10.82 -20.12 7.41
C MET A 301 -9.95 -21.02 6.54
N ALA A 302 -9.96 -22.34 6.77
CA ALA A 302 -9.22 -23.28 5.92
C ALA A 302 -9.74 -23.21 4.48
N ASP A 303 -11.07 -23.29 4.32
CA ASP A 303 -11.74 -23.25 3.02
C ASP A 303 -11.49 -21.92 2.28
N LEU A 304 -11.46 -20.79 3.02
CA LEU A 304 -11.24 -19.46 2.44
C LEU A 304 -9.78 -19.16 2.09
N SER A 305 -8.82 -19.77 2.79
CA SER A 305 -7.42 -19.33 2.75
C SER A 305 -6.44 -20.37 2.21
N GLY A 306 -6.85 -21.64 2.12
CA GLY A 306 -5.95 -22.76 1.85
C GLY A 306 -5.07 -23.16 3.04
N VAL A 307 -5.14 -22.45 4.18
CA VAL A 307 -4.42 -22.84 5.41
C VAL A 307 -4.98 -24.17 5.93
N ARG A 308 -4.10 -25.12 6.24
CA ARG A 308 -4.52 -26.46 6.66
C ARG A 308 -5.34 -26.43 7.96
N PHE A 309 -6.49 -27.11 7.92
CA PHE A 309 -7.29 -27.36 9.12
C PHE A 309 -6.55 -28.30 10.08
N GLY A 310 -6.41 -27.91 11.35
CA GLY A 310 -5.63 -28.66 12.35
C GLY A 310 -6.35 -29.84 13.00
N GLY A 311 -7.62 -30.09 12.67
CA GLY A 311 -8.39 -31.19 13.26
C GLY A 311 -8.19 -32.52 12.52
N VAL A 312 -8.18 -33.62 13.26
CA VAL A 312 -7.95 -34.99 12.76
C VAL A 312 -9.07 -35.52 11.86
N GLY A 313 -10.27 -34.95 11.93
CA GLY A 313 -11.43 -35.37 11.14
C GLY A 313 -11.45 -34.86 9.70
N ALA A 314 -10.32 -34.38 9.17
CA ALA A 314 -10.17 -33.86 7.82
C ALA A 314 -9.49 -34.85 6.85
N SER A 315 -9.52 -36.15 7.16
CA SER A 315 -9.14 -37.17 6.16
C SER A 315 -10.28 -37.33 5.13
N ALA A 316 -9.91 -37.12 3.86
CA ALA A 316 -10.61 -37.43 2.61
C ALA A 316 -11.51 -36.33 1.98
N SER A 317 -10.88 -35.39 1.27
CA SER A 317 -11.19 -35.08 -0.14
C SER A 317 -10.01 -34.36 -0.77
#